data_AF-A0A7K0CK12-F1
#
_entry.id   AF-A0A7K0CK12-F1
#
_cell.length_a   1.000
_cell.length_b   1.000
_cell.length_c   1.000
_cell.angle_alpha   90.00
_cell.angle_beta   90.00
_cell.angle_gamma   90.00
#
_symmetry.space_group_name_H-M   'P 1'
#
loop_
_entity.id
_entity.type
_entity.pdbx_description
1 polymer ?
#
loop_
_entity_poly.entity_id
_entity_poly.type
_entity_poly.pdbx_seq_one_letter_code
_entity_poly.pdbx_strand_id
1 'polypeptide(L)'
;MLDHPNPASRPPSAPPRVTHVTPLRRDAVFDGRAEQAALQVVVHDDGGGSSETVMVFTVAQLEQSYAQFARLLAARDAVRGE
;
A
#
# COMPACT_ATOMS: atom_id res chain seq x y z
N MET A 1 -34.44 34.05 -10.41
CA MET A 1 -33.16 33.84 -11.11
C MET A 1 -32.21 33.24 -10.08
N LEU A 2 -32.09 31.91 -10.05
CA LEU A 2 -31.22 31.20 -9.11
C LEU A 2 -29.79 31.32 -9.63
N ASP A 3 -28.98 32.14 -8.95
CA ASP A 3 -27.56 32.30 -9.21
C ASP A 3 -26.89 30.93 -9.04
N HIS A 4 -26.49 30.29 -10.14
CA HIS A 4 -25.74 29.05 -10.09
C HIS A 4 -24.30 29.41 -9.76
N PRO A 5 -23.73 28.93 -8.66
CA PRO A 5 -22.37 29.28 -8.29
C PRO A 5 -21.41 28.86 -9.41
N ASN A 6 -20.55 29.79 -9.83
CA ASN A 6 -19.49 29.55 -10.80
C ASN A 6 -18.65 28.33 -10.37
N PRO A 7 -18.54 27.26 -11.18
CA PRO A 7 -17.78 26.07 -10.83
C PRO A 7 -16.29 26.34 -10.57
N ALA A 8 -15.76 27.48 -11.04
CA ALA A 8 -14.38 27.93 -10.78
C ALA A 8 -14.15 28.47 -9.35
N SER A 9 -15.21 28.73 -8.57
CA SER A 9 -15.10 29.24 -7.18
C SER A 9 -15.01 28.13 -6.14
N ARG A 10 -15.11 26.85 -6.53
CA ARG A 10 -14.95 25.73 -5.61
C ARG A 10 -13.46 25.59 -5.26
N PRO A 11 -13.07 25.64 -3.97
CA PRO A 11 -11.69 25.36 -3.61
C PRO A 11 -11.33 23.95 -4.11
N PRO A 12 -10.08 23.73 -4.56
CA PRO A 12 -9.66 22.40 -4.98
C PRO A 12 -9.94 21.42 -3.83
N SER A 13 -10.50 20.26 -4.15
CA SER A 13 -10.65 19.20 -3.15
C SER A 13 -9.28 18.88 -2.58
N ALA A 14 -9.22 18.65 -1.26
CA ALA A 14 -8.00 18.18 -0.63
C ALA A 14 -7.46 16.94 -1.37
N PRO A 15 -6.13 16.74 -1.43
CA PRO A 15 -5.57 15.56 -2.06
C PRO A 15 -6.12 14.30 -1.36
N PRO A 16 -6.48 13.26 -2.13
CA PRO A 16 -7.03 12.05 -1.57
C PRO A 16 -5.99 11.38 -0.65
N ARG A 17 -6.47 10.79 0.45
CA ARG A 17 -5.60 10.17 1.47
C ARG A 17 -5.50 8.68 1.22
N VAL A 18 -4.28 8.16 1.29
CA VAL A 18 -4.04 6.70 1.24
C VAL A 18 -4.75 6.03 2.41
N THR A 19 -5.55 5.00 2.11
CA THR A 19 -6.27 4.20 3.10
C THR A 19 -5.59 2.86 3.35
N HIS A 20 -5.18 2.18 2.29
CA HIS A 20 -4.50 0.88 2.38
C HIS A 20 -3.69 0.59 1.12
N VAL A 21 -2.84 -0.43 1.22
CA VAL A 21 -1.94 -0.88 0.16
C VAL A 21 -2.13 -2.38 -0.03
N THR A 22 -2.30 -2.81 -1.26
CA THR A 22 -2.43 -4.22 -1.63
C THR A 22 -1.22 -4.68 -2.43
N PRO A 23 -0.44 -5.66 -1.95
CA PRO A 23 0.61 -6.29 -2.74
C PRO A 23 0.07 -6.90 -4.03
N LEU A 24 0.74 -6.62 -5.15
CA LEU A 24 0.50 -7.33 -6.40
C LEU A 24 1.23 -8.68 -6.35
N ARG A 25 0.62 -9.75 -6.89
CA ARG A 25 1.11 -11.14 -6.81
C ARG A 25 2.44 -11.41 -7.56
N ARG A 26 3.21 -10.38 -7.90
CA ARG A 26 4.51 -10.52 -8.55
C ARG A 26 5.59 -10.65 -7.49
N ASP A 27 6.59 -11.48 -7.77
CA ASP A 27 7.72 -11.66 -6.89
C ASP A 27 8.41 -10.32 -6.59
N ALA A 28 8.71 -10.07 -5.32
CA ALA A 28 9.52 -8.93 -4.93
C ALA A 28 10.92 -9.06 -5.55
N VAL A 29 11.48 -7.95 -6.02
CA VAL A 29 12.84 -7.92 -6.57
C VAL A 29 13.78 -7.40 -5.50
N PHE A 30 14.95 -8.02 -5.34
CA PHE A 30 16.00 -7.51 -4.47
C PHE A 30 17.09 -6.84 -5.30
N ASP A 31 17.36 -5.57 -5.02
CA ASP A 31 18.50 -4.84 -5.55
C ASP A 31 19.66 -4.89 -4.55
N GLY A 32 20.65 -5.73 -4.83
CA GLY A 32 21.85 -5.86 -4.01
C GLY A 32 22.77 -4.64 -4.02
N ARG A 33 22.64 -3.71 -4.97
CA ARG A 33 23.43 -2.46 -4.98
C ARG A 33 22.86 -1.43 -4.02
N ALA A 34 21.53 -1.36 -3.93
CA ALA A 34 20.81 -0.45 -3.05
C ALA A 34 20.54 -1.06 -1.66
N GLU A 35 20.77 -2.36 -1.49
CA GLU A 35 20.37 -3.15 -0.31
C GLU A 35 18.88 -2.99 0.00
N GLN A 36 18.06 -3.09 -1.04
CA GLN A 36 16.62 -2.84 -0.96
C GLN A 36 15.81 -3.91 -1.69
N ALA A 37 14.65 -4.23 -1.14
CA ALA A 37 13.63 -5.02 -1.82
C ALA A 37 12.53 -4.10 -2.36
N ALA A 38 12.03 -4.42 -3.55
CA ALA A 38 10.96 -3.72 -4.23
C ALA A 38 9.79 -4.66 -4.49
N LEU A 39 8.60 -4.29 -4.01
CA LEU A 39 7.37 -5.04 -4.20
C LEU A 39 6.36 -4.15 -4.95
N GLN A 40 5.77 -4.66 -6.02
CA GLN A 40 4.70 -3.94 -6.70
C GLN A 40 3.44 -3.95 -5.84
N VAL A 41 2.76 -2.82 -5.76
CA VAL A 41 1.57 -2.64 -4.93
C VAL A 41 0.53 -1.78 -5.63
N VAL A 42 -0.73 -1.92 -5.23
CA VAL A 42 -1.80 -0.96 -5.50
C VAL A 42 -2.02 -0.13 -4.23
N VAL A 43 -1.96 1.19 -4.35
CA VAL A 43 -2.31 2.13 -3.29
C VAL A 43 -3.75 2.56 -3.51
N HIS A 44 -4.58 2.43 -2.48
CA HIS A 44 -5.99 2.83 -2.50
C HIS A 44 -6.19 4.10 -1.68
N ASP A 45 -7.06 4.99 -2.16
CA ASP A 45 -7.37 6.24 -1.48
C ASP A 45 -8.84 6.33 -1.02
N ASP A 46 -9.12 7.31 -0.16
CA ASP A 46 -10.45 7.56 0.42
C ASP A 46 -11.47 8.13 -0.58
N GLY A 47 -11.02 8.58 -1.74
CA GLY A 47 -11.85 8.98 -2.88
C GLY A 47 -12.30 7.80 -3.74
N GLY A 48 -11.89 6.57 -3.42
CA GLY A 48 -12.16 5.37 -4.21
C GLY A 48 -11.20 5.19 -5.40
N GLY A 49 -10.19 6.03 -5.51
CA GLY A 49 -9.12 5.89 -6.48
C GLY A 49 -8.14 4.78 -6.12
N SER A 50 -7.39 4.32 -7.11
CA SER A 50 -6.26 3.43 -6.90
C SER A 50 -5.16 3.66 -7.92
N SER A 51 -3.92 3.38 -7.55
CA SER A 51 -2.76 3.53 -8.42
C SER A 51 -1.71 2.43 -8.16
N GLU A 52 -1.15 1.87 -9.22
CA GLU A 52 -0.02 0.94 -9.13
C GLU A 52 1.28 1.70 -8.86
N THR A 53 2.09 1.16 -7.94
CA THR A 53 3.40 1.72 -7.58
C THR A 53 4.30 0.63 -6.99
N VAL A 54 5.47 1.03 -6.49
CA VAL A 54 6.44 0.15 -5.84
C VAL A 54 6.59 0.53 -4.38
N MET A 55 6.45 -0.45 -3.50
CA MET A 55 6.85 -0.36 -2.10
C MET A 55 8.29 -0.83 -1.95
N VAL A 56 9.15 0.03 -1.40
CA VAL A 56 10.57 -0.25 -1.19
C VAL A 56 10.82 -0.55 0.29
N PHE A 57 11.56 -1.62 0.55
CA PHE A 57 12.00 -2.02 1.88
C PHE A 57 13.51 -1.97 1.96
N THR A 58 14.05 -1.39 3.03
CA THR A 58 15.43 -1.67 3.45
C THR A 58 15.54 -3.11 3.95
N VAL A 59 16.77 -3.65 4.04
CA VAL A 59 17.01 -5.00 4.61
C VAL A 59 16.40 -5.14 6.01
N ALA A 60 16.60 -4.16 6.89
CA ALA A 60 16.07 -4.22 8.26
C ALA A 60 14.52 -4.28 8.29
N GLN A 61 13.87 -3.51 7.41
CA GLN A 61 12.41 -3.57 7.26
C GLN A 61 11.95 -4.91 6.71
N LEU A 62 12.68 -5.47 5.75
CA LEU A 62 12.36 -6.78 5.17
C LEU A 62 12.44 -7.89 6.22
N GLU A 63 13.50 -7.93 7.02
CA GLU A 63 13.67 -8.90 8.12
C GLU A 63 12.56 -8.78 9.16
N GLN A 64 12.22 -7.56 9.54
CA GLN A 64 11.14 -7.31 10.50
C GLN A 64 9.78 -7.75 9.93
N SER A 65 9.48 -7.41 8.68
CA SER A 65 8.25 -7.83 8.01
C SER A 65 8.17 -9.35 7.87
N TYR A 66 9.26 -10.02 7.50
CA TYR A 66 9.33 -11.48 7.45
C TYR A 66 8.94 -12.11 8.80
N ALA A 67 9.56 -11.65 9.90
CA ALA A 67 9.25 -12.17 11.23
C ALA A 67 7.78 -11.91 11.64
N GLN A 68 7.21 -10.75 11.30
CA GLN A 68 5.81 -10.44 11.58
C GLN A 68 4.86 -11.32 10.77
N PHE A 69 5.09 -11.48 9.46
CA PHE A 69 4.24 -12.30 8.61
C PHE A 69 4.33 -13.79 8.98
N ALA A 70 5.53 -14.29 9.31
CA ALA A 70 5.69 -15.66 9.80
C ALA A 70 4.86 -15.93 11.05
N ARG A 71 4.85 -14.99 12.02
CA ARG A 71 4.01 -15.12 13.23
C ARG A 71 2.51 -15.10 12.92
N LEU A 72 2.06 -14.28 11.98
CA LEU A 72 0.65 -14.22 11.58
C LEU A 72 0.21 -15.52 10.89
N LEU A 73 1.08 -16.10 10.05
CA LEU A 73 0.82 -17.40 9.42
C LEU A 73 0.79 -18.53 10.44
N ALA A 74 1.75 -18.57 11.36
CA ALA A 74 1.77 -19.56 12.44
C ALA A 74 0.50 -19.46 13.33
N ALA A 75 0.05 -18.24 13.64
CA ALA A 75 -1.20 -18.03 14.39
C ALA A 75 -2.43 -18.53 13.62
N ARG A 76 -2.47 -18.33 12.29
CA ARG A 76 -3.53 -18.88 11.42
C ARG A 76 -3.53 -20.41 11.45
N ASP A 77 -2.36 -21.03 11.38
CA ASP A 77 -2.22 -22.49 11.30
C ASP A 77 -2.62 -23.14 12.64
N ALA A 78 -2.24 -22.54 13.76
CA ALA A 78 -2.68 -22.96 15.10
C ALA A 78 -4.21 -22.92 15.28
N VAL A 79 -4.90 -21.93 14.69
CA VAL A 79 -6.38 -21.87 14.68
C VAL A 79 -6.98 -22.97 13.80
N ARG A 80 -6.28 -23.38 12.74
CA ARG A 80 -6.72 -24.43 11.82
C ARG A 80 -6.48 -25.86 12.36
N GLY A 81 -5.74 -25.99 13.47
CA GLY A 81 -5.47 -27.27 14.11
C GLY A 81 -4.43 -28.12 13.38
N GLU A 82 -3.57 -27.50 12.57
CA GLU A 82 -2.34 -28.13 12.05
C GLU A 82 -1.18 -28.01 13.04
#